data_AF-A0A6N3BGW2-F1
#
_entry.id   AF-A0A6N3BGW2-F1
#
_cell.length_a   1.000
_cell.length_b   1.000
_cell.length_c   1.000
_cell.angle_alpha   90.00
_cell.angle_beta   90.00
_cell.angle_gamma   90.00
#
_symmetry.space_group_name_H-M   'P 1'
#
loop_
_entity.id
_entity.type
_entity.pdbx_description
1 polymer ?
#
loop_
_entity_poly.entity_id
_entity_poly.type
_entity_poly.pdbx_seq_one_letter_code
_entity_poly.pdbx_strand_id
1 'polypeptide(L)'
;MNPIVAIIERNLLNYIRNKARLFGSLFMSVFMLVMFSFLMKSSMSGLGQPMSYLLAGVIIMTAFQTGINHSSEILTDIAGGYMKEVMVAPISRSEISIGNIAAGALVATLQGAIMMILAIFFGLHVSILQFLLMLIVMLISAMTFSTIGLFLAIVSRNAPAFQTVSSMVMMPLTFVSGAYIPTTIMPGFLLPVVYLNPLTYTTSIFRYIALGAHKLNPTELLEQGMAFAIGGFVITPIMGWQSQF
;
A
#
# COMPACT_ATOMS: atom_id res chain seq x y z
N MET A 1 -10.56 -24.60 17.34
CA MET A 1 -9.83 -23.87 16.28
C MET A 1 -10.00 -22.38 16.58
N ASN A 2 -8.92 -21.59 16.62
CA ASN A 2 -9.02 -20.16 16.90
C ASN A 2 -9.84 -19.47 15.78
N PRO A 3 -10.97 -18.79 16.06
CA PRO A 3 -11.84 -18.19 15.04
C PRO A 3 -11.09 -17.26 14.09
N ILE A 4 -10.09 -16.53 14.59
CA ILE A 4 -9.27 -15.60 13.80
C ILE A 4 -8.51 -16.35 12.69
N VAL A 5 -7.89 -17.48 13.03
CA VAL A 5 -7.10 -18.28 12.08
C VAL A 5 -8.00 -18.87 11.00
N ALA A 6 -9.20 -19.33 11.37
CA ALA A 6 -10.17 -19.87 10.43
C ALA A 6 -10.59 -18.82 9.38
N ILE A 7 -10.80 -17.57 9.80
CA ILE A 7 -11.16 -16.46 8.90
C ILE A 7 -10.00 -16.15 7.95
N ILE A 8 -8.76 -16.15 8.46
CA ILE A 8 -7.57 -15.92 7.64
C ILE A 8 -7.44 -16.99 6.58
N GLU A 9 -7.50 -18.27 6.98
CA GLU A 9 -7.36 -19.41 6.07
C GLU A 9 -8.43 -19.40 4.97
N ARG A 10 -9.70 -19.19 5.36
CA ARG A 10 -10.81 -19.06 4.41
C ARG A 10 -10.55 -17.97 3.37
N ASN A 11 -10.20 -16.77 3.81
CA ASN A 11 -9.98 -15.64 2.91
C ASN A 11 -8.79 -15.88 1.97
N LEU A 12 -7.71 -16.48 2.49
CA LEU A 12 -6.53 -16.80 1.69
C LEU A 12 -6.83 -17.88 0.65
N LEU A 13 -7.59 -18.92 1.02
CA LEU A 13 -8.04 -19.95 0.09
C LEU A 13 -8.99 -19.38 -0.99
N ASN A 14 -9.93 -18.52 -0.60
CA ASN A 14 -10.82 -17.85 -1.55
C ASN A 14 -10.03 -16.98 -2.54
N TYR A 15 -9.03 -16.26 -2.06
CA TYR A 15 -8.14 -15.47 -2.90
C TYR A 15 -7.38 -16.34 -3.92
N ILE A 16 -6.76 -17.44 -3.47
CA ILE A 16 -6.01 -18.37 -4.34
C ILE A 16 -6.92 -19.07 -5.35
N ARG A 17 -8.15 -19.43 -4.95
CA ARG A 17 -9.11 -20.10 -5.83
C ARG A 17 -9.72 -19.17 -6.87
N ASN A 18 -9.82 -17.86 -6.58
CA ASN A 18 -10.32 -16.87 -7.51
C ASN A 18 -9.24 -16.42 -8.52
N LYS A 19 -8.90 -17.33 -9.44
CA LYS A 19 -7.87 -17.12 -10.46
C LYS A 19 -8.12 -15.88 -11.31
N ALA A 20 -9.36 -15.65 -11.74
CA ALA A 20 -9.70 -14.49 -12.57
C ALA A 20 -9.36 -13.15 -11.90
N ARG A 21 -9.59 -13.06 -10.59
CA ARG A 21 -9.26 -11.88 -9.80
C ARG A 21 -7.75 -11.71 -9.60
N LEU A 22 -7.07 -12.79 -9.27
CA LEU A 22 -5.61 -12.85 -9.16
C LEU A 22 -4.97 -12.34 -10.46
N PHE A 23 -5.36 -12.93 -11.59
CA PHE A 23 -4.87 -12.54 -12.90
C PHE A 23 -5.26 -11.11 -13.26
N GLY A 24 -6.50 -10.67 -13.04
CA GLY A 24 -6.94 -9.32 -13.41
C GLY A 24 -6.20 -8.22 -12.65
N SER A 25 -6.08 -8.36 -11.33
CA SER A 25 -5.40 -7.36 -10.49
C SER A 25 -3.89 -7.33 -10.73
N LEU A 26 -3.25 -8.51 -10.86
CA LEU A 26 -1.84 -8.60 -11.23
C LEU A 26 -1.60 -8.08 -12.65
N PHE A 27 -2.47 -8.38 -13.62
CA PHE A 27 -2.32 -7.93 -14.99
C PHE A 27 -2.25 -6.39 -15.07
N MET A 28 -3.18 -5.69 -14.42
CA MET A 28 -3.19 -4.23 -14.45
C MET A 28 -1.93 -3.63 -13.83
N SER A 29 -1.45 -4.20 -12.71
CA SER A 29 -0.26 -3.65 -12.07
C SER A 29 1.06 -4.07 -12.72
N VAL A 30 1.12 -5.25 -13.33
CA VAL A 30 2.24 -5.65 -14.20
C VAL A 30 2.27 -4.78 -15.45
N PHE A 31 1.11 -4.52 -16.06
CA PHE A 31 1.01 -3.62 -17.20
C PHE A 31 1.55 -2.23 -16.84
N MET A 32 1.13 -1.68 -15.70
CA MET A 32 1.61 -0.37 -15.24
C MET A 32 3.12 -0.38 -14.94
N LEU A 33 3.63 -1.44 -14.31
CA LEU A 33 5.06 -1.63 -14.05
C LEU A 33 5.86 -1.67 -15.35
N VAL A 34 5.41 -2.46 -16.33
CA VAL A 34 6.03 -2.59 -17.65
C VAL A 34 6.00 -1.24 -18.39
N MET A 35 4.87 -0.54 -18.37
CA MET A 35 4.74 0.76 -19.04
C MET A 35 5.66 1.81 -18.44
N PHE A 36 5.69 1.96 -17.12
CA PHE A 36 6.61 2.89 -16.47
C PHE A 36 8.07 2.50 -16.71
N SER A 37 8.37 1.21 -16.73
CA SER A 37 9.69 0.68 -17.07
C SER A 37 10.17 1.12 -18.45
N PHE A 38 9.33 0.94 -19.48
CA PHE A 38 9.67 1.33 -20.84
C PHE A 38 9.69 2.84 -21.05
N LEU A 39 8.70 3.57 -20.51
CA LEU A 39 8.62 5.03 -20.62
C LEU A 39 9.85 5.70 -20.01
N MET A 40 10.29 5.28 -18.81
CA MET A 40 11.46 5.86 -18.16
C MET A 40 12.77 5.53 -18.88
N LYS A 41 12.90 4.31 -19.41
CA LYS A 41 14.06 3.94 -20.23
C LYS A 41 14.16 4.80 -21.49
N SER A 42 13.03 5.28 -22.02
CA SER A 42 12.98 6.18 -23.18
C SER A 42 13.09 7.68 -22.85
N SER A 43 12.78 8.10 -21.61
CA SER A 43 12.53 9.52 -21.28
C SER A 43 13.64 10.21 -20.48
N MET A 44 14.56 9.51 -19.81
CA MET A 44 15.52 10.19 -18.91
C MET A 44 16.92 9.57 -18.93
N SER A 45 17.80 10.22 -19.71
CA SER A 45 19.26 10.07 -19.65
C SER A 45 19.92 10.98 -18.58
N GLY A 46 19.15 11.70 -17.74
CA GLY A 46 19.68 12.79 -16.91
C GLY A 46 19.32 12.80 -15.42
N LEU A 47 18.47 11.90 -14.93
CA LEU A 47 18.16 11.79 -13.49
C LEU A 47 18.72 10.45 -12.97
N GLY A 48 19.38 10.46 -11.81
CA GLY A 48 19.88 9.25 -11.18
C GLY A 48 18.73 8.33 -10.75
N GLN A 49 18.68 7.12 -11.31
CA GLN A 49 17.72 6.04 -11.00
C GLN A 49 16.22 6.39 -10.87
N PRO A 50 15.61 7.16 -11.80
CA PRO A 50 14.16 7.44 -11.78
C PRO A 50 13.30 6.17 -11.88
N MET A 51 13.87 5.12 -12.47
CA MET A 51 13.28 3.80 -12.60
C MET A 51 12.98 3.15 -11.23
N SER A 52 13.98 3.06 -10.34
CA SER A 52 13.83 2.46 -9.01
C SER A 52 12.83 3.23 -8.14
N TYR A 53 12.79 4.56 -8.28
CA TYR A 53 11.88 5.45 -7.56
C TYR A 53 10.40 5.21 -7.92
N LEU A 54 10.11 5.07 -9.22
CA LEU A 54 8.76 4.77 -9.70
C LEU A 54 8.35 3.32 -9.43
N LEU A 55 9.26 2.35 -9.63
CA LEU A 55 8.97 0.95 -9.32
C LEU A 55 8.58 0.79 -7.85
N ALA A 56 9.31 1.43 -6.93
CA ALA A 56 8.97 1.43 -5.51
C ALA A 56 7.57 2.01 -5.24
N GLY A 57 7.23 3.12 -5.91
CA GLY A 57 5.91 3.75 -5.83
C GLY A 57 4.78 2.84 -6.33
N VAL A 58 4.95 2.20 -7.49
CA VAL A 58 3.96 1.28 -8.04
C VAL A 58 3.75 0.09 -7.11
N ILE A 59 4.82 -0.54 -6.61
CA ILE A 59 4.70 -1.70 -5.72
C ILE A 59 3.92 -1.35 -4.45
N ILE A 60 4.26 -0.26 -3.76
CA ILE A 60 3.54 0.10 -2.52
C ILE A 60 2.09 0.50 -2.80
N MET A 61 1.83 1.12 -3.96
CA MET A 61 0.47 1.43 -4.41
C MET A 61 -0.36 0.19 -4.72
N THR A 62 0.25 -0.89 -5.23
CA THR A 62 -0.47 -2.16 -5.41
C THR A 62 -0.91 -2.73 -4.07
N ALA A 63 -0.01 -2.78 -3.08
CA ALA A 63 -0.33 -3.26 -1.74
C ALA A 63 -1.44 -2.44 -1.08
N PHE A 64 -1.36 -1.11 -1.20
CA PHE A 64 -2.39 -0.17 -0.73
C PHE A 64 -3.76 -0.46 -1.35
N GLN A 65 -3.83 -0.53 -2.69
CA GLN A 65 -5.09 -0.76 -3.40
C GLN A 65 -5.68 -2.13 -3.07
N THR A 66 -4.86 -3.18 -2.99
CA THR A 66 -5.32 -4.51 -2.61
C THR A 66 -5.87 -4.53 -1.19
N GLY A 67 -5.19 -3.86 -0.25
CA GLY A 67 -5.62 -3.78 1.15
C GLY A 67 -6.99 -3.15 1.34
N ILE A 68 -7.29 -2.06 0.62
CA ILE A 68 -8.61 -1.41 0.64
C ILE A 68 -9.66 -2.26 -0.09
N ASN A 69 -9.33 -2.77 -1.28
CA ASN A 69 -10.29 -3.53 -2.09
C ASN A 69 -10.73 -4.83 -1.42
N HIS A 70 -9.91 -5.40 -0.53
CA HIS A 70 -10.29 -6.55 0.29
C HIS A 70 -11.59 -6.30 1.08
N SER A 71 -11.81 -5.07 1.56
CA SER A 71 -13.01 -4.72 2.32
C SER A 71 -14.30 -4.73 1.47
N SER A 72 -14.18 -4.52 0.15
CA SER A 72 -15.30 -4.68 -0.79
C SER A 72 -15.73 -6.16 -0.92
N GLU A 73 -14.76 -7.08 -0.80
CA GLU A 73 -15.01 -8.53 -0.82
C GLU A 73 -15.81 -8.95 0.38
N ILE A 74 -15.43 -8.43 1.55
CA ILE A 74 -16.14 -8.69 2.80
C ILE A 74 -17.61 -8.24 2.67
N LEU A 75 -17.88 -7.08 2.07
CA LEU A 75 -19.24 -6.62 1.82
C LEU A 75 -20.02 -7.53 0.86
N THR A 76 -19.33 -8.08 -0.14
CA THR A 76 -19.92 -9.00 -1.11
C THR A 76 -20.25 -10.35 -0.45
N ASP A 77 -19.35 -10.85 0.40
CA ASP A 77 -19.58 -12.02 1.24
C ASP A 77 -20.77 -11.82 2.18
N ILE A 78 -20.87 -10.64 2.82
CA ILE A 78 -22.00 -10.29 3.68
C ILE A 78 -23.32 -10.33 2.90
N ALA A 79 -23.35 -9.72 1.71
CA ALA A 79 -24.52 -9.73 0.84
C ALA A 79 -24.90 -11.15 0.36
N GLY A 80 -23.91 -12.00 0.12
CA GLY A 80 -24.07 -13.40 -0.27
C GLY A 80 -24.57 -14.34 0.83
N GLY A 81 -24.80 -13.84 2.04
CA GLY A 81 -25.36 -14.62 3.16
C GLY A 81 -24.31 -15.27 4.06
N TYR A 82 -23.01 -15.14 3.77
CA TYR A 82 -21.93 -15.64 4.64
C TYR A 82 -22.03 -15.07 6.06
N MET A 83 -22.43 -13.80 6.19
CA MET A 83 -22.59 -13.19 7.52
C MET A 83 -23.72 -13.83 8.33
N LYS A 84 -24.74 -14.43 7.69
CA LYS A 84 -25.80 -15.16 8.39
C LYS A 84 -25.29 -16.47 8.97
N GLU A 85 -24.37 -17.16 8.29
CA GLU A 85 -23.68 -18.35 8.83
C GLU A 85 -22.72 -17.98 9.96
N VAL A 86 -21.95 -16.89 9.79
CA VAL A 86 -21.02 -16.39 10.81
C VAL A 86 -21.74 -15.87 12.06
N MET A 87 -22.93 -15.27 11.93
CA MET A 87 -23.74 -14.80 13.07
C MET A 87 -24.41 -15.94 13.85
N VAL A 88 -24.50 -17.15 13.29
CA VAL A 88 -24.98 -18.35 13.99
C VAL A 88 -23.81 -19.05 14.72
N ALA A 89 -22.58 -18.82 14.30
CA ALA A 89 -21.39 -19.27 15.02
C ALA A 89 -21.13 -18.38 16.25
N PRO A 90 -20.66 -18.95 17.38
CA PRO A 90 -20.36 -18.19 18.60
C PRO A 90 -19.04 -17.41 18.46
N ILE A 91 -18.98 -16.45 17.54
CA ILE A 91 -17.78 -15.66 17.21
C ILE A 91 -18.05 -14.19 17.58
N SER A 92 -17.12 -13.56 18.30
CA SER A 92 -17.26 -12.13 18.63
C SER A 92 -17.03 -11.24 17.39
N ARG A 93 -17.70 -10.08 17.36
CA ARG A 93 -17.53 -9.10 16.27
C ARG A 93 -16.08 -8.58 16.16
N SER A 94 -15.36 -8.51 17.28
CA SER A 94 -13.96 -8.12 17.34
C SER A 94 -13.04 -9.15 16.67
N GLU A 95 -13.28 -10.45 16.88
CA GLU A 95 -12.48 -11.52 16.24
C GLU A 95 -12.68 -11.53 14.72
N ILE A 96 -13.91 -11.24 14.27
CA ILE A 96 -14.22 -11.11 12.84
C ILE A 96 -13.46 -9.95 12.21
N SER A 97 -13.47 -8.78 12.86
CA SER A 97 -12.73 -7.61 12.34
C SER A 97 -11.22 -7.87 12.30
N ILE A 98 -10.64 -8.41 13.38
CA ILE A 98 -9.19 -8.70 13.43
C ILE A 98 -8.80 -9.74 12.38
N GLY A 99 -9.57 -10.82 12.25
CA GLY A 99 -9.32 -11.87 11.26
C GLY A 99 -9.38 -11.35 9.83
N ASN A 100 -10.33 -10.46 9.53
CA ASN A 100 -10.44 -9.85 8.21
C ASN A 100 -9.34 -8.82 7.93
N ILE A 101 -8.94 -8.00 8.91
CA ILE A 101 -7.82 -7.07 8.76
C ILE A 101 -6.53 -7.84 8.50
N ALA A 102 -6.27 -8.90 9.26
CA ALA A 102 -5.10 -9.75 9.08
C ALA A 102 -5.13 -10.48 7.73
N ALA A 103 -6.29 -11.01 7.32
CA ALA A 103 -6.46 -11.65 6.01
C ALA A 103 -6.18 -10.67 4.85
N GLY A 104 -6.77 -9.48 4.89
CA GLY A 104 -6.55 -8.44 3.89
C GLY A 104 -5.09 -8.00 3.82
N ALA A 105 -4.46 -7.85 4.98
CA ALA A 105 -3.04 -7.51 5.05
C ALA A 105 -2.15 -8.59 4.43
N LEU A 106 -2.42 -9.87 4.71
CA LEU A 106 -1.67 -10.99 4.13
C LEU A 106 -1.87 -11.09 2.61
N VAL A 107 -3.10 -10.93 2.13
CA VAL A 107 -3.42 -10.95 0.69
C VAL A 107 -2.70 -9.80 -0.04
N ALA A 108 -2.77 -8.59 0.49
CA ALA A 108 -2.08 -7.43 -0.07
C ALA A 108 -0.56 -7.58 -0.04
N THR A 109 0.00 -8.12 1.04
CA THR A 109 1.43 -8.39 1.16
C THR A 109 1.87 -9.46 0.16
N LEU A 110 1.11 -10.54 -0.01
CA LEU A 110 1.40 -11.60 -0.98
C LEU A 110 1.35 -11.07 -2.41
N GLN A 111 0.32 -10.29 -2.75
CA GLN A 111 0.21 -9.67 -4.07
C GLN A 111 1.38 -8.73 -4.36
N GLY A 112 1.72 -7.87 -3.41
CA GLY A 112 2.82 -6.94 -3.62
C GLY A 112 4.20 -7.62 -3.52
N ALA A 113 4.34 -8.75 -2.83
CA ALA A 113 5.55 -9.59 -2.87
C ALA A 113 5.77 -10.15 -4.28
N ILE A 114 4.71 -10.64 -4.94
CA ILE A 114 4.75 -11.05 -6.35
C ILE A 114 5.20 -9.88 -7.23
N MET A 115 4.64 -8.68 -7.02
CA MET A 115 5.05 -7.47 -7.74
C MET A 115 6.51 -7.09 -7.50
N MET A 116 7.01 -7.26 -6.26
CA MET A 116 8.40 -6.97 -5.92
C MET A 116 9.36 -7.94 -6.61
N ILE A 117 9.02 -9.23 -6.66
CA ILE A 117 9.77 -10.24 -7.42
C ILE A 117 9.81 -9.87 -8.91
N LEU A 118 8.66 -9.49 -9.49
CA LEU A 118 8.61 -9.04 -10.88
C LEU A 118 9.46 -7.78 -11.09
N ALA A 119 9.40 -6.80 -10.19
CA ALA A 119 10.19 -5.58 -10.28
C ALA A 119 11.71 -5.87 -10.28
N ILE A 120 12.16 -6.89 -9.54
CA ILE A 120 13.56 -7.34 -9.55
C ILE A 120 13.94 -7.84 -10.96
N PHE A 121 13.07 -8.61 -11.63
CA PHE A 121 13.30 -9.03 -13.01
C PHE A 121 13.33 -7.86 -14.01
N PHE A 122 12.62 -6.76 -13.72
CA PHE A 122 12.63 -5.53 -14.53
C PHE A 122 13.79 -4.58 -14.19
N GLY A 123 14.71 -4.96 -13.30
CA GLY A 123 15.93 -4.21 -13.00
C GLY A 123 15.95 -3.48 -11.65
N LEU A 124 15.02 -3.79 -10.74
CA LEU A 124 15.10 -3.33 -9.35
C LEU A 124 16.19 -4.12 -8.62
N HIS A 125 17.27 -3.45 -8.24
CA HIS A 125 18.38 -4.06 -7.50
C HIS A 125 18.17 -3.86 -6.01
N VAL A 126 17.72 -4.91 -5.30
CA VAL A 126 17.53 -4.90 -3.86
C VAL A 126 18.26 -6.07 -3.21
N SER A 127 18.87 -5.82 -2.05
CA SER A 127 19.46 -6.86 -1.20
C SER A 127 18.38 -7.68 -0.49
N ILE A 128 18.72 -8.88 0.00
CA ILE A 128 17.83 -9.72 0.81
C ILE A 128 17.27 -8.94 2.01
N LEU A 129 18.11 -8.13 2.68
CA LEU A 129 17.69 -7.36 3.84
C LEU A 129 16.65 -6.30 3.46
N GLN A 130 16.87 -5.58 2.36
CA GLN A 130 15.89 -4.60 1.85
C GLN A 130 14.58 -5.26 1.46
N PHE A 131 14.63 -6.43 0.81
CA PHE A 131 13.44 -7.19 0.45
C PHE A 131 12.60 -7.56 1.68
N LEU A 132 13.23 -8.07 2.74
CA LEU A 132 12.53 -8.42 3.99
C LEU A 132 11.94 -7.19 4.69
N LEU A 133 12.69 -6.09 4.77
CA LEU A 133 12.21 -4.84 5.36
C LEU A 133 11.03 -4.26 4.57
N MET A 134 11.09 -4.30 3.23
CA MET A 134 10.00 -3.88 2.36
C MET A 134 8.73 -4.71 2.59
N LEU A 135 8.85 -6.03 2.78
CA LEU A 135 7.70 -6.88 3.13
C LEU A 135 7.08 -6.51 4.48
N ILE A 136 7.88 -6.18 5.48
CA ILE A 136 7.38 -5.75 6.80
C ILE A 136 6.61 -4.43 6.67
N VAL A 137 7.17 -3.45 5.95
CA VAL A 137 6.50 -2.17 5.70
C VAL A 137 5.19 -2.37 4.95
N MET A 138 5.19 -3.26 3.94
CA MET A 138 3.98 -3.61 3.21
C MET A 138 2.93 -4.24 4.12
N LEU A 139 3.31 -5.17 4.99
CA LEU A 139 2.38 -5.80 5.92
C LEU A 139 1.73 -4.78 6.86
N ILE A 140 2.54 -3.91 7.47
CA ILE A 140 2.04 -2.85 8.36
C ILE A 140 1.11 -1.91 7.59
N SER A 141 1.52 -1.50 6.39
CA SER A 141 0.70 -0.63 5.55
C SER A 141 -0.63 -1.26 5.20
N ALA A 142 -0.60 -2.53 4.80
CA ALA A 142 -1.79 -3.26 4.41
C ALA A 142 -2.73 -3.43 5.60
N MET A 143 -2.23 -3.64 6.82
CA MET A 143 -3.05 -3.63 8.03
C MET A 143 -3.72 -2.26 8.25
N THR A 144 -2.99 -1.16 8.10
CA THR A 144 -3.54 0.20 8.21
C THR A 144 -4.65 0.43 7.18
N PHE A 145 -4.40 0.06 5.93
CA PHE A 145 -5.34 0.31 4.84
C PHE A 145 -6.52 -0.65 4.80
N SER A 146 -6.35 -1.90 5.21
CA SER A 146 -7.46 -2.82 5.42
C SER A 146 -8.34 -2.38 6.60
N THR A 147 -7.78 -1.72 7.62
CA THR A 147 -8.57 -1.12 8.70
C THR A 147 -9.40 0.06 8.19
N ILE A 148 -8.80 0.97 7.40
CA ILE A 148 -9.49 2.08 6.75
C ILE A 148 -10.58 1.57 5.80
N GLY A 149 -10.26 0.57 4.98
CA GLY A 149 -11.20 -0.08 4.08
C GLY A 149 -12.35 -0.72 4.85
N LEU A 150 -12.08 -1.39 5.97
CA LEU A 150 -13.14 -2.01 6.78
C LEU A 150 -14.05 -0.94 7.41
N PHE A 151 -13.48 0.18 7.86
CA PHE A 151 -14.26 1.32 8.33
C PHE A 151 -15.17 1.89 7.22
N LEU A 152 -14.63 2.12 6.03
CA LEU A 152 -15.39 2.57 4.87
C LEU A 152 -16.49 1.55 4.49
N ALA A 153 -16.20 0.26 4.60
CA ALA A 153 -17.17 -0.79 4.32
C ALA A 153 -18.39 -0.72 5.26
N ILE A 154 -18.15 -0.48 6.55
CA ILE A 154 -19.22 -0.29 7.55
C ILE A 154 -20.10 0.93 7.18
N VAL A 155 -19.49 2.02 6.71
CA VAL A 155 -20.21 3.24 6.32
C VAL A 155 -21.02 3.04 5.04
N SER A 156 -20.47 2.37 4.03
CA SER A 156 -21.07 2.24 2.69
C SER A 156 -22.17 1.19 2.57
N ARG A 157 -22.28 0.24 3.51
CA ARG A 157 -23.33 -0.81 3.62
C ARG A 157 -23.45 -1.82 2.46
N ASN A 158 -23.03 -1.49 1.24
CA ASN A 158 -23.02 -2.41 0.09
C ASN A 158 -21.76 -2.20 -0.79
N ALA A 159 -21.39 -3.22 -1.55
CA ALA A 159 -20.15 -3.23 -2.34
C ALA A 159 -20.12 -2.16 -3.46
N PRO A 160 -21.21 -1.91 -4.23
CA PRO A 160 -21.21 -0.85 -5.24
C PRO A 160 -20.98 0.55 -4.65
N ALA A 161 -21.69 0.90 -3.56
CA ALA A 161 -21.52 2.18 -2.89
C ALA A 161 -20.11 2.31 -2.28
N PHE A 162 -19.58 1.21 -1.72
CA PHE A 162 -18.20 1.17 -1.22
C PHE A 162 -17.20 1.47 -2.32
N GLN A 163 -17.35 0.87 -3.49
CA GLN A 163 -16.42 1.08 -4.60
C GLN A 163 -16.43 2.54 -5.06
N THR A 164 -17.62 3.15 -5.16
CA THR A 164 -17.77 4.56 -5.52
C THR A 164 -17.10 5.48 -4.50
N VAL A 165 -17.45 5.33 -3.21
CA VAL A 165 -16.89 6.15 -2.13
C VAL A 165 -15.38 5.97 -2.01
N SER A 166 -14.91 4.73 -2.05
CA SER A 166 -13.48 4.41 -1.97
C SER A 166 -12.73 5.02 -3.14
N SER A 167 -13.25 4.94 -4.37
CA SER A 167 -12.59 5.54 -5.55
C SER A 167 -12.54 7.07 -5.46
N MET A 168 -13.62 7.71 -5.01
CA MET A 168 -13.68 9.17 -4.81
C MET A 168 -12.70 9.66 -3.75
N VAL A 169 -12.45 8.87 -2.69
CA VAL A 169 -11.53 9.22 -1.60
C VAL A 169 -10.08 8.84 -1.93
N MET A 170 -9.86 7.67 -2.54
CA MET A 170 -8.52 7.16 -2.86
C MET A 170 -7.84 7.98 -3.95
N MET A 171 -8.56 8.43 -4.98
CA MET A 171 -7.96 9.20 -6.06
C MET A 171 -7.22 10.45 -5.54
N PRO A 172 -7.85 11.38 -4.80
CA PRO A 172 -7.15 12.56 -4.28
C PRO A 172 -6.05 12.17 -3.28
N LEU A 173 -6.31 11.24 -2.36
CA LEU A 173 -5.30 10.78 -1.39
C LEU A 173 -4.05 10.25 -2.09
N THR A 174 -4.20 9.52 -3.19
CA THR A 174 -3.08 8.94 -3.92
C THR A 174 -2.22 10.03 -4.55
N PHE A 175 -2.81 11.05 -5.16
CA PHE A 175 -2.06 12.16 -5.74
C PHE A 175 -1.33 12.99 -4.68
N VAL A 176 -1.98 13.22 -3.53
CA VAL A 176 -1.38 13.97 -2.41
C VAL A 176 -0.35 13.14 -1.63
N SER A 177 -0.34 11.82 -1.77
CA SER A 177 0.56 10.92 -1.00
C SER A 177 2.03 10.98 -1.36
N GLY A 178 2.43 11.70 -2.40
CA GLY A 178 3.80 11.64 -2.88
C GLY A 178 4.11 10.45 -3.79
N ALA A 179 3.17 9.51 -3.99
CA ALA A 179 3.40 8.29 -4.76
C ALA A 179 3.67 8.54 -6.25
N TYR A 180 2.91 9.43 -6.88
CA TYR A 180 3.10 9.80 -8.29
C TYR A 180 3.87 11.11 -8.48
N ILE A 181 3.65 12.08 -7.61
CA ILE A 181 4.25 13.41 -7.68
C ILE A 181 5.14 13.57 -6.45
N PRO A 182 6.44 13.88 -6.58
CA PRO A 182 7.30 14.12 -5.42
C PRO A 182 6.71 15.20 -4.50
N THR A 183 6.80 14.98 -3.18
CA THR A 183 6.25 15.92 -2.18
C THR A 183 6.99 17.25 -2.13
N THR A 184 8.21 17.33 -2.66
CA THR A 184 9.06 18.53 -2.71
C THR A 184 8.54 19.64 -3.61
N ILE A 185 7.78 19.28 -4.64
CA ILE A 185 7.22 20.23 -5.61
C ILE A 185 5.76 20.61 -5.30
N MET A 186 5.21 20.15 -4.17
CA MET A 186 3.83 20.40 -3.81
C MET A 186 3.62 21.83 -3.24
N PRO A 187 2.52 22.51 -3.61
CA PRO A 187 2.15 23.79 -3.02
C PRO A 187 1.98 23.73 -1.50
N GLY A 188 2.37 24.80 -0.79
CA GLY A 188 2.32 24.86 0.67
C GLY A 188 0.93 24.62 1.30
N PHE A 189 -0.15 24.95 0.59
CA PHE A 189 -1.51 24.72 1.07
C PHE A 189 -1.91 23.23 1.10
N LEU A 190 -1.22 22.36 0.35
CA LEU A 190 -1.47 20.92 0.36
C LEU A 190 -0.71 20.17 1.45
N LEU A 191 0.36 20.76 1.99
CA LEU A 191 1.21 20.13 3.00
C LEU A 191 0.43 19.58 4.22
N PRO A 192 -0.58 20.27 4.79
CA PRO A 192 -1.36 19.70 5.88
C PRO A 192 -2.08 18.39 5.50
N VAL A 193 -2.59 18.28 4.27
CA VAL A 193 -3.27 17.08 3.77
C VAL A 193 -2.27 15.96 3.50
N VAL A 194 -1.08 16.30 3.00
CA VAL A 194 0.04 15.37 2.81
C VAL A 194 0.43 14.72 4.14
N TYR A 195 0.51 15.50 5.22
CA TYR A 195 0.90 15.03 6.56
C TYR A 195 -0.19 14.25 7.29
N LEU A 196 -1.47 14.44 6.96
CA LEU A 196 -2.54 13.60 7.50
C LEU A 196 -2.66 12.25 6.79
N ASN A 197 -2.03 12.10 5.63
CA ASN A 197 -2.20 10.93 4.78
C ASN A 197 -1.22 9.80 5.17
N PRO A 198 -1.68 8.65 5.68
CA PRO A 198 -0.82 7.53 6.04
C PRO A 198 -0.08 6.93 4.84
N LEU A 199 -0.60 7.12 3.62
CA LEU A 199 0.05 6.66 2.39
C LEU A 199 1.35 7.41 2.12
N THR A 200 1.45 8.67 2.56
CA THR A 200 2.65 9.47 2.40
C THR A 200 3.83 8.86 3.16
N TYR A 201 3.61 8.53 4.43
CA TYR A 201 4.62 7.90 5.29
C TYR A 201 4.99 6.51 4.79
N THR A 202 4.01 5.72 4.39
CA THR A 202 4.27 4.37 3.89
C THR A 202 5.11 4.41 2.61
N THR A 203 4.82 5.34 1.72
CA THR A 203 5.54 5.48 0.45
C THR A 203 6.97 5.97 0.68
N SER A 204 7.20 6.88 1.63
CA SER A 204 8.53 7.42 1.93
C SER A 204 9.45 6.39 2.59
N ILE A 205 9.07 5.85 3.76
CA ILE A 205 8.98 4.41 4.02
C ILE A 205 9.70 3.47 3.04
N PHE A 206 8.88 2.98 2.15
CA PHE A 206 9.19 1.97 1.17
C PHE A 206 10.30 2.42 0.20
N ARG A 207 10.28 3.69 -0.24
CA ARG A 207 11.32 4.25 -1.12
C ARG A 207 12.68 4.32 -0.46
N TYR A 208 12.74 4.74 0.80
CA TYR A 208 13.99 4.81 1.55
C TYR A 208 14.68 3.45 1.59
N ILE A 209 13.92 2.38 1.84
CA ILE A 209 14.45 1.02 1.88
C ILE A 209 14.83 0.55 0.47
N ALA A 210 13.95 0.73 -0.52
CA ALA A 210 14.15 0.29 -1.89
C ALA A 210 15.38 0.92 -2.56
N LEU A 211 15.62 2.22 -2.33
CA LEU A 211 16.76 2.95 -2.88
C LEU A 211 18.04 2.78 -2.05
N GLY A 212 17.96 2.11 -0.89
CA GLY A 212 19.10 2.00 0.01
C GLY A 212 19.56 3.37 0.50
N ALA A 213 18.62 4.27 0.78
CA ALA A 213 18.86 5.67 1.14
C ALA A 213 19.51 5.87 2.52
N HIS A 214 19.91 4.79 3.22
CA HIS A 214 20.68 4.82 4.47
C HIS A 214 22.02 5.58 4.41
N LYS A 215 22.52 5.84 3.19
CA LYS A 215 23.75 6.61 2.96
C LYS A 215 23.52 8.09 2.65
N LEU A 216 22.25 8.50 2.46
CA LEU A 216 21.90 9.86 2.07
C LEU A 216 21.75 10.76 3.30
N ASN A 217 22.21 12.00 3.19
CA ASN A 217 22.06 13.01 4.23
C ASN A 217 20.59 13.46 4.39
N PRO A 218 20.16 13.98 5.56
CA PRO A 218 18.78 14.41 5.79
C PRO A 218 18.25 15.45 4.77
N THR A 219 19.14 16.30 4.26
CA THR A 219 18.83 17.27 3.19
C THR A 219 18.62 16.60 1.83
N GLU A 220 19.40 15.57 1.50
CA GLU A 220 19.22 14.77 0.27
C GLU A 220 17.96 13.89 0.33
N LEU A 221 17.58 13.44 1.54
CA LEU A 221 16.31 12.75 1.78
C LEU A 221 15.11 13.67 1.58
N LEU A 222 15.22 14.94 1.95
CA LEU A 222 14.20 15.95 1.66
C LEU A 222 14.08 16.16 0.16
N GLU A 223 15.18 16.39 -0.55
CA GLU A 223 15.17 16.65 -2.00
C GLU A 223 14.57 15.50 -2.82
N GLN A 224 14.77 14.25 -2.38
CA GLN A 224 14.20 13.07 -3.04
C GLN A 224 12.74 12.78 -2.60
N GLY A 225 12.14 13.62 -1.75
CA GLY A 225 10.77 13.44 -1.25
C GLY A 225 10.60 12.23 -0.35
N MET A 226 11.69 11.79 0.29
CA MET A 226 11.71 10.68 1.25
C MET A 226 11.64 11.16 2.70
N ALA A 227 11.91 12.43 2.98
CA ALA A 227 11.71 13.06 4.28
C ALA A 227 10.68 14.21 4.19
N PHE A 228 10.13 14.62 5.33
CA PHE A 228 9.14 15.70 5.42
C PHE A 228 9.64 16.84 6.30
N ALA A 229 9.53 18.08 5.83
CA ALA A 229 9.87 19.27 6.61
C ALA A 229 8.62 19.87 7.28
N ILE A 230 8.50 19.75 8.61
CA ILE A 230 7.43 20.37 9.39
C ILE A 230 8.03 21.48 10.26
N GLY A 231 7.76 22.74 9.93
CA GLY A 231 8.08 23.89 10.81
C GLY A 231 9.55 23.97 11.25
N GLY A 232 10.51 23.57 10.40
CA GLY A 232 11.94 23.52 10.72
C GLY A 232 12.48 22.15 11.13
N PHE A 233 11.64 21.12 11.26
CA PHE A 233 12.04 19.76 11.61
C PHE A 233 11.94 18.80 10.43
N VAL A 234 12.93 17.92 10.26
CA VAL A 234 12.97 16.92 9.19
C VAL A 234 12.56 15.55 9.75
N ILE A 235 11.38 15.07 9.36
CA ILE A 235 10.91 13.72 9.67
C ILE A 235 11.51 12.78 8.63
N THR A 236 12.47 11.96 9.06
CA THR A 236 13.04 10.91 8.20
C THR A 236 12.30 9.58 8.39
N PRO A 237 12.33 8.68 7.38
CA PRO A 237 11.63 7.38 7.41
C PRO A 237 12.04 6.44 8.55
N ILE A 238 13.27 6.53 9.06
CA ILE A 238 13.83 5.60 10.06
C ILE A 238 14.31 6.29 11.33
N MET A 239 14.71 7.56 11.27
CA MET A 239 15.03 8.33 12.46
C MET A 239 13.84 9.23 12.80
N GLY A 240 13.14 8.84 13.86
CA GLY A 240 12.30 9.78 14.59
C GLY A 240 13.11 11.03 14.92
N TRP A 241 12.45 12.18 14.75
CA TRP A 241 12.87 13.53 15.14
C TRP A 241 14.38 13.80 15.11
N GLN A 242 14.89 14.31 13.98
CA GLN A 242 16.19 14.98 13.98
C GLN A 242 15.97 16.48 13.83
N SER A 243 16.21 17.22 14.91
CA SER A 243 16.25 18.68 14.88
C SER A 243 17.49 19.12 14.10
N GLN A 244 17.29 19.86 13.02
CA GLN A 244 18.38 20.62 12.43
C GLN A 244 18.59 21.87 13.29
N PHE A 245 19.72 21.91 14.00
CA PHE A 245 20.43 23.17 14.21
C PHE A 245 21.38 23.35 13.04
#